data_AF-A0A6N7HA35-F1
#
_entry.id   AF-A0A6N7HA35-F1
#
_cell.length_a   1.000
_cell.length_b   1.000
_cell.length_c   1.000
_cell.angle_alpha   90.00
_cell.angle_beta   90.00
_cell.angle_gamma   90.00
#
_symmetry.space_group_name_H-M   'P 1'
#
loop_
_entity.id
_entity.type
_entity.pdbx_description
1 polymer ?
#
loop_
_entity_poly.entity_id
_entity_poly.type
_entity_poly.pdbx_seq_one_letter_code
_entity_poly.pdbx_strand_id
1 'polypeptide(L)'
;MAEGFAANLADLQKVVTTHIPNAVGDLQPILDDTKAVASEDFGEFSGELNAPQGVKFLKAKNSLAEGLQALLESVENCGLVLQEVHNRYLAAERATIQQLNQI
;
A
#
# COMPACT_ATOMS: atom_id res chain seq x y z
N MET A 1 14.49 -15.27 -26.29
CA MET A 1 13.82 -15.80 -25.08
C MET A 1 14.42 -15.24 -23.78
N ALA A 2 15.71 -14.87 -23.71
CA ALA A 2 16.32 -14.27 -22.50
C ALA A 2 16.02 -12.76 -22.31
N GLU A 3 15.82 -11.98 -23.39
CA GLU A 3 15.61 -10.52 -23.28
C GLU A 3 14.29 -10.13 -22.59
N GLY A 4 13.21 -10.89 -22.82
CA GLY A 4 11.94 -10.66 -22.12
C GLY A 4 12.00 -10.99 -20.62
N PHE A 5 12.95 -11.83 -20.21
CA PHE A 5 13.10 -12.25 -18.81
C PHE A 5 13.73 -11.13 -17.96
N ALA A 6 14.83 -10.55 -18.42
CA ALA A 6 15.48 -9.43 -17.75
C ALA A 6 14.57 -8.19 -17.69
N ALA A 7 13.79 -7.94 -18.76
CA ALA A 7 12.79 -6.87 -18.79
C ALA A 7 11.71 -7.07 -17.73
N ASN A 8 11.11 -8.26 -17.64
CA ASN A 8 10.08 -8.57 -16.64
C ASN A 8 10.60 -8.46 -15.20
N LEU A 9 11.85 -8.85 -14.95
CA LEU A 9 12.46 -8.76 -13.62
C LEU A 9 12.71 -7.30 -13.21
N ALA A 10 13.17 -6.47 -14.15
CA ALA A 10 13.36 -5.03 -13.95
C ALA A 10 12.01 -4.31 -13.73
N ASP A 11 10.97 -4.68 -14.48
CA ASP A 11 9.62 -4.15 -14.30
C ASP A 11 9.06 -4.52 -12.91
N LEU A 12 9.23 -5.77 -12.48
CA LEU A 12 8.85 -6.23 -11.15
C LEU A 12 9.59 -5.44 -10.06
N GLN A 13 10.89 -5.23 -10.22
CA GLN A 13 11.69 -4.43 -9.30
C GLN A 13 11.18 -2.99 -9.25
N LYS A 14 10.84 -2.39 -10.39
CA LYS A 14 10.29 -1.03 -10.47
C LYS A 14 8.96 -0.92 -9.74
N VAL A 15 8.08 -1.92 -9.86
CA VAL A 15 6.82 -1.97 -9.09
C VAL A 15 7.08 -1.94 -7.59
N VAL A 16 7.98 -2.79 -7.11
CA VAL A 16 8.25 -2.90 -5.67
C VAL A 16 8.98 -1.68 -5.10
N THR A 17 9.90 -1.09 -5.87
CA THR A 17 10.76 0.01 -5.39
C THR A 17 10.20 1.41 -5.63
N THR A 18 9.26 1.55 -6.57
CA THR A 18 8.71 2.84 -6.97
C THR A 18 7.19 2.89 -6.80
N HIS A 19 6.46 1.97 -7.43
CA HIS A 19 5.00 2.06 -7.48
C HIS A 19 4.34 1.77 -6.12
N ILE A 20 4.79 0.73 -5.40
CA ILE A 20 4.27 0.42 -4.06
C ILE A 20 4.61 1.53 -3.05
N PRO A 21 5.86 2.00 -2.91
CA PRO A 21 6.18 3.06 -1.96
C PRO A 21 5.47 4.38 -2.27
N ASN A 22 5.29 4.74 -3.54
CA ASN A 22 4.52 5.93 -3.91
C ASN A 22 3.05 5.78 -3.50
N ALA A 23 2.43 4.63 -3.77
CA ALA A 23 1.05 4.38 -3.37
C ALA A 23 0.88 4.42 -1.83
N VAL A 24 1.82 3.87 -1.07
CA VAL A 24 1.84 3.98 0.40
C VAL A 24 2.03 5.44 0.83
N GLY A 25 2.96 6.16 0.20
CA GLY A 25 3.23 7.56 0.47
C GLY A 25 2.05 8.50 0.16
N ASP A 26 1.21 8.14 -0.80
CA ASP A 26 0.00 8.88 -1.15
C ASP A 26 -1.18 8.54 -0.21
N LEU A 27 -1.31 7.28 0.20
CA LEU A 27 -2.43 6.79 1.01
C LEU A 27 -2.24 7.04 2.52
N GLN A 28 -1.01 6.98 3.02
CA GLN A 28 -0.71 7.14 4.45
C GLN A 28 -1.13 8.53 4.98
N PRO A 29 -0.81 9.66 4.31
CA PRO A 29 -1.27 10.98 4.74
C PRO A 29 -2.80 11.09 4.78
N ILE A 30 -3.50 10.51 3.80
CA ILE A 30 -4.97 10.54 3.74
C ILE A 30 -5.57 9.77 4.93
N LEU A 31 -4.99 8.63 5.28
CA LEU A 31 -5.39 7.87 6.46
C LEU A 31 -5.12 8.66 7.75
N ASP A 32 -3.95 9.27 7.85
CA ASP A 32 -3.56 10.07 9.01
C ASP A 32 -4.49 11.27 9.18
N ASP A 33 -4.80 12.00 8.11
CA ASP A 33 -5.78 13.09 8.08
C ASP A 33 -7.17 12.58 8.49
N THR A 34 -7.63 11.46 7.93
CA THR A 34 -8.94 10.88 8.27
C THR A 34 -9.02 10.48 9.75
N LYS A 35 -7.91 10.00 10.34
CA LYS A 35 -7.82 9.70 11.78
C LYS A 35 -7.75 10.98 12.61
N ALA A 36 -6.99 11.98 12.16
CA ALA A 36 -6.75 13.26 12.83
C ALA A 36 -7.96 14.19 12.85
N VAL A 37 -8.91 14.03 11.92
CA VAL A 37 -10.23 14.69 11.99
C VAL A 37 -10.95 14.21 13.26
N ALA A 38 -10.69 14.86 14.37
CA ALA A 38 -11.20 14.54 15.69
C ALA A 38 -11.91 15.77 16.24
N SER A 39 -13.24 15.75 16.24
CA SER A 39 -14.14 16.48 17.15
C SER A 39 -14.07 18.02 17.26
N GLU A 40 -13.02 18.69 16.79
CA GLU A 40 -12.85 20.15 16.94
C GLU A 40 -13.95 20.93 16.20
N ASP A 41 -14.37 20.46 15.03
CA ASP A 41 -15.50 21.06 14.31
C ASP A 41 -16.86 20.80 14.99
N PHE A 42 -17.02 19.75 15.79
CA PHE A 42 -18.32 19.44 16.43
C PHE A 42 -18.57 20.21 17.72
N GLY A 43 -17.51 20.75 18.35
CA GLY A 43 -17.65 21.67 19.48
C GLY A 43 -18.33 22.98 19.08
N GLU A 44 -17.99 23.52 17.90
CA GLU A 44 -18.53 24.78 17.38
C GLU A 44 -19.92 24.64 16.72
N PHE A 45 -20.24 23.46 16.16
CA PHE A 45 -21.58 23.19 15.60
C PHE A 45 -22.66 22.85 16.64
N SER A 46 -22.30 22.78 17.93
CA SER A 46 -23.16 22.30 19.03
C SER A 46 -24.25 23.29 19.49
N GLY A 47 -24.38 24.46 18.85
CA GLY A 47 -25.45 25.41 19.14
C GLY A 47 -26.81 25.09 18.49
N GLU A 48 -26.82 24.59 17.24
CA GLU A 48 -28.07 24.50 16.44
C GLU A 48 -28.20 23.29 15.50
N LEU A 49 -27.25 22.34 15.47
CA LEU A 49 -27.27 21.21 14.53
C LEU A 49 -27.45 19.84 15.22
N ASN A 50 -28.69 19.34 15.18
CA ASN A 50 -29.15 17.96 15.44
C ASN A 50 -28.05 16.93 15.79
N ALA A 51 -27.90 16.63 17.08
CA ALA A 51 -27.02 15.60 17.66
C ALA A 51 -26.92 14.24 16.90
N PRO A 52 -27.95 13.71 16.20
CA PRO A 52 -27.85 12.47 15.43
C PRO A 52 -26.92 12.51 14.19
N GLN A 53 -26.69 13.69 13.59
CA GLN A 53 -25.88 13.80 12.38
C GLN A 53 -24.38 13.69 12.68
N GLY A 54 -23.93 14.20 13.84
CA GLY A 54 -22.54 14.03 14.28
C GLY A 54 -22.16 12.57 14.52
N VAL A 55 -23.08 11.77 15.08
CA VAL A 55 -22.87 10.33 15.26
C VAL A 55 -22.73 9.60 13.92
N LYS A 56 -23.56 9.96 12.92
CA LYS A 56 -23.46 9.38 11.56
C LYS A 56 -22.16 9.76 10.86
N PHE A 57 -21.72 11.00 10.99
CA PHE A 57 -20.45 11.47 10.44
C PHE A 57 -19.27 10.74 11.09
N LEU A 58 -19.21 10.65 12.42
CA LEU A 58 -18.15 9.94 13.13
C LEU A 58 -18.09 8.46 12.71
N LYS A 59 -19.25 7.82 12.56
CA LYS A 59 -19.32 6.44 12.06
C LYS A 59 -18.77 6.32 10.64
N ALA A 60 -19.16 7.20 9.72
CA ALA A 60 -18.68 7.20 8.34
C ALA A 60 -17.16 7.44 8.27
N LYS A 61 -16.64 8.38 9.07
CA LYS A 61 -15.20 8.66 9.20
C LYS A 61 -14.43 7.44 9.65
N ASN A 62 -14.91 6.77 10.71
CA ASN A 62 -14.25 5.58 11.24
C ASN A 62 -14.24 4.44 10.20
N SER A 63 -15.37 4.21 9.51
CA SER A 63 -15.43 3.22 8.42
C SER A 63 -14.50 3.57 7.26
N LEU A 64 -14.33 4.86 6.94
CA LEU A 64 -13.37 5.29 5.92
C LEU A 64 -11.92 5.03 6.37
N ALA A 65 -11.58 5.36 7.62
CA ALA A 65 -10.25 5.09 8.18
C ALA A 65 -9.93 3.58 8.20
N GLU A 66 -10.88 2.73 8.58
CA GLU A 66 -10.75 1.27 8.54
C GLU A 66 -10.53 0.77 7.10
N GLY A 67 -11.29 1.29 6.13
CA GLY A 67 -11.13 0.93 4.72
C GLY A 67 -9.77 1.35 4.13
N LEU A 68 -9.30 2.56 4.46
CA LEU A 68 -7.99 3.07 4.04
C LEU A 68 -6.85 2.26 4.68
N GLN A 69 -6.96 1.90 5.96
CA GLN A 69 -6.02 1.04 6.65
C GLN A 69 -5.91 -0.34 5.97
N ALA A 70 -7.05 -0.99 5.68
CA ALA A 70 -7.06 -2.28 5.00
C ALA A 70 -6.48 -2.21 3.59
N LEU A 71 -6.72 -1.11 2.87
CA LEU A 71 -6.14 -0.88 1.55
C LEU A 71 -4.61 -0.74 1.62
N LEU A 72 -4.11 0.07 2.56
CA LEU A 72 -2.67 0.23 2.80
C LEU A 72 -1.99 -1.10 3.10
N GLU A 73 -2.55 -1.89 4.02
CA GLU A 73 -2.04 -3.22 4.35
C GLU A 73 -2.03 -4.15 3.14
N SER A 74 -3.07 -4.09 2.28
CA SER A 74 -3.11 -4.88 1.05
C SER A 74 -2.03 -4.45 0.04
N VAL A 75 -1.75 -3.15 -0.08
CA VAL A 75 -0.72 -2.60 -0.97
C VAL A 75 0.67 -3.00 -0.47
N GLU A 76 0.93 -2.88 0.83
CA GLU A 76 2.20 -3.29 1.44
C GLU A 76 2.42 -4.80 1.30
N ASN A 77 1.40 -5.62 1.58
CA ASN A 77 1.47 -7.06 1.40
C ASN A 77 1.74 -7.44 -0.07
N CYS A 78 1.13 -6.73 -1.03
CA CYS A 78 1.42 -6.93 -2.44
C CYS A 78 2.90 -6.64 -2.75
N GLY A 79 3.45 -5.55 -2.21
CA GLY A 79 4.88 -5.23 -2.32
C GLY A 79 5.77 -6.33 -1.78
N LEU A 80 5.46 -6.89 -0.61
CA LEU A 80 6.21 -7.99 0.00
C LEU A 80 6.20 -9.24 -0.87
N VAL A 81 5.03 -9.64 -1.38
CA VAL A 81 4.88 -10.82 -2.25
C VAL A 81 5.66 -10.62 -3.55
N LEU A 82 5.55 -9.45 -4.18
CA LEU A 82 6.29 -9.14 -5.41
C LEU A 82 7.81 -9.11 -5.18
N GLN A 83 8.27 -8.60 -4.03
CA GLN A 83 9.68 -8.63 -3.65
C GLN A 83 10.18 -10.07 -3.44
N GLU A 84 9.38 -10.91 -2.81
CA GLU A 84 9.71 -12.32 -2.61
C GLU A 84 9.82 -13.04 -3.95
N VAL A 85 8.87 -12.82 -4.85
CA VAL A 85 8.88 -13.36 -6.21
C VAL A 85 10.14 -12.92 -6.94
N HIS A 86 10.49 -11.63 -6.89
CA HIS A 86 11.73 -11.09 -7.48
C HIS A 86 12.98 -11.81 -6.95
N ASN A 87 13.07 -11.99 -5.63
CA ASN A 87 14.22 -12.64 -4.99
C ASN A 87 14.33 -14.12 -5.39
N ARG A 88 13.20 -14.85 -5.44
CA ARG A 88 13.17 -16.25 -5.88
C ARG A 88 13.63 -16.40 -7.32
N TYR A 89 13.22 -15.48 -8.20
CA TYR A 89 13.66 -15.46 -9.59
C TYR A 89 15.17 -15.20 -9.71
N LEU A 90 15.70 -14.20 -9.00
CA LEU A 90 17.15 -13.93 -8.98
C LEU A 90 17.96 -15.13 -8.48
N ALA A 91 17.47 -15.83 -7.46
CA ALA A 91 18.15 -17.02 -6.95
C ALA A 91 18.17 -18.16 -7.98
N ALA A 92 17.06 -18.39 -8.69
CA ALA A 92 16.97 -19.41 -9.73
C ALA A 92 17.89 -19.10 -10.93
N GLU A 93 17.97 -17.82 -11.35
CA GLU A 93 18.88 -17.40 -12.42
C GLU A 93 20.34 -17.62 -12.03
N ARG A 94 20.75 -17.19 -10.82
CA ARG A 94 22.11 -17.42 -10.30
C ARG A 94 22.47 -18.90 -10.24
N ALA A 95 21.56 -19.74 -9.77
CA ALA A 95 21.76 -21.19 -9.72
C ALA A 95 21.96 -21.78 -11.13
N THR A 96 21.17 -21.34 -12.10
CA THR A 96 21.27 -21.78 -13.50
C THR A 96 22.61 -21.39 -14.12
N ILE A 97 23.05 -20.15 -13.93
CA ILE A 97 24.36 -19.67 -14.43
C ILE A 97 25.51 -20.46 -13.78
N GLN A 98 25.43 -20.72 -12.48
CA GLN A 98 26.45 -21.51 -11.78
C GLN A 98 26.53 -22.94 -12.31
N GLN A 99 25.40 -23.58 -12.59
CA GLN A 99 25.36 -24.93 -13.19
C GLN A 99 25.96 -24.94 -14.60
N LEU A 100 25.64 -23.95 -15.43
CA LEU A 100 26.19 -23.84 -16.78
C LEU A 100 27.71 -23.64 -16.78
N ASN A 101 28.25 -22.88 -15.81
CA ASN A 101 29.70 -22.67 -15.68
C ASN A 101 30.47 -23.91 -15.15
N GLN A 102 29.79 -24.94 -14.67
CA GLN A 102 30.38 -26.19 -14.17
C GLN A 102 30.46 -27.30 -15.23
N ILE A 103 29.89 -27.08 -16.41
CA ILE A 103 29.89 -27.99 -17.57
C ILE A 103 30.95 -27.52 -18.57
#